data_AF-A0A925FKB4-F1
#
_entry.id   AF-A0A925FKB4-F1
#
_cell.length_a   1.000
_cell.length_b   1.000
_cell.length_c   1.000
_cell.angle_alpha   90.00
_cell.angle_beta   90.00
_cell.angle_gamma   90.00
#
_symmetry.space_group_name_H-M   'P 1'
#
loop_
_entity.id
_entity.type
_entity.pdbx_description
1 polymer ?
#
loop_
_entity_poly.entity_id
_entity_poly.type
_entity_poly.pdbx_seq_one_letter_code
_entity_poly.pdbx_strand_id
1 'polypeptide(L)'
;MHRIYGSKFVLILFAAVLFSMYQETPAKNSPSEKAKEPQTQTPEISYTVSMPKPWTHLLEVEMRMKLQRMPDQAELKMPVWTPGSYLVREFARHVQDFAVKDANGRALPWRKINKNTWQVDAKGAGEIVATYRVYSNE
;
A
#
# COMPACT_ATOMS: atom_id res chain seq x y z
N MET A 1 -27.73 72.89 25.26
CA MET A 1 -26.61 71.99 25.64
C MET A 1 -27.06 70.54 25.50
N HIS A 2 -26.31 69.78 24.70
CA HIS A 2 -26.17 68.30 24.62
C HIS A 2 -27.38 67.38 24.29
N ARG A 3 -27.39 66.89 23.04
CA ARG A 3 -27.85 65.55 22.59
C ARG A 3 -26.91 65.13 21.45
N ILE A 4 -25.81 64.43 21.70
CA ILE A 4 -25.62 62.97 21.60
C ILE A 4 -26.40 62.34 20.44
N TYR A 5 -25.73 62.09 19.31
CA TYR A 5 -26.06 61.00 18.36
C TYR A 5 -24.85 60.60 17.49
N GLY A 6 -23.67 60.50 18.10
CA GLY A 6 -22.48 59.87 17.49
C GLY A 6 -22.46 58.37 17.76
N SER A 7 -23.42 57.59 17.24
CA SER A 7 -23.39 56.11 17.36
C SER A 7 -24.33 55.39 16.39
N LYS A 8 -24.57 55.94 15.20
CA LYS A 8 -25.31 55.24 14.13
C LYS A 8 -24.58 55.16 12.79
N PHE A 9 -23.54 55.97 12.58
CA PHE A 9 -22.78 55.97 11.33
C PHE A 9 -21.64 54.93 11.29
N VAL A 10 -21.04 54.59 12.45
CA VAL A 10 -19.96 53.59 12.54
C VAL A 10 -20.49 52.15 12.32
N LEU A 11 -21.72 51.86 12.75
CA LEU A 11 -22.35 50.55 12.58
C LEU A 11 -22.74 50.24 11.13
N ILE A 12 -23.09 51.25 10.34
CA ILE A 12 -23.45 51.07 8.92
C ILE A 12 -22.20 50.78 8.07
N LEU A 13 -21.05 51.39 8.41
CA LEU A 13 -19.79 51.12 7.73
C LEU A 13 -19.28 49.70 7.99
N PHE A 14 -19.48 49.16 9.20
CA PHE A 14 -19.07 47.80 9.56
C PHE A 14 -19.91 46.72 8.86
N ALA A 15 -21.21 46.97 8.65
CA ALA A 15 -22.10 46.04 7.94
C ALA A 15 -21.78 45.95 6.44
N ALA A 16 -21.38 47.07 5.80
CA ALA A 16 -21.03 47.08 4.38
C ALA A 16 -19.70 46.34 4.08
N VAL A 17 -18.73 46.38 4.99
CA VAL A 17 -17.46 45.64 4.86
C VAL A 17 -17.67 44.13 5.05
N LEU A 18 -18.53 43.74 6.00
CA LEU A 18 -18.92 42.33 6.17
C LEU A 18 -19.67 41.79 4.95
N PHE A 19 -20.50 42.60 4.29
CA PHE A 19 -21.20 42.20 3.07
C PHE A 19 -20.25 42.05 1.87
N SER A 20 -19.19 42.86 1.78
CA SER A 20 -18.16 42.73 0.73
C SER A 20 -17.28 41.49 0.93
N MET A 21 -16.97 41.12 2.19
CA MET A 21 -16.25 39.88 2.50
C MET A 21 -17.10 38.60 2.32
N TYR A 22 -18.43 38.71 2.34
CA TYR A 22 -19.37 37.60 2.12
C TYR A 22 -19.85 37.47 0.67
N GLN A 23 -19.13 38.06 -0.30
CA GLN A 23 -19.28 37.63 -1.69
C GLN A 23 -18.59 36.28 -1.82
N GLU A 24 -19.39 35.21 -1.74
CA GLU A 24 -18.95 33.86 -2.12
C GLU A 24 -18.30 33.93 -3.50
N THR A 25 -17.08 33.43 -3.62
CA THR A 25 -16.49 33.20 -4.93
C THR A 25 -17.39 32.16 -5.60
N PRO A 26 -18.08 32.47 -6.72
CA PRO A 26 -18.88 31.47 -7.39
C PRO A 26 -17.94 30.35 -7.80
N ALA A 27 -18.20 29.13 -7.32
CA ALA A 27 -17.43 27.95 -7.69
C ALA A 27 -17.37 27.91 -9.22
N LYS A 28 -16.17 28.12 -9.77
CA LYS A 28 -15.91 27.97 -11.19
C LYS A 28 -16.12 26.48 -11.48
N ASN A 29 -17.29 26.13 -12.01
CA ASN A 29 -17.61 24.81 -12.53
C ASN A 29 -16.66 24.52 -13.70
N SER A 30 -15.42 24.12 -13.38
CA SER A 30 -14.55 23.45 -14.32
C SER A 30 -15.20 22.09 -14.58
N PRO A 31 -15.41 21.70 -15.85
CA PRO A 31 -15.77 20.32 -16.14
C PRO A 31 -14.73 19.44 -15.47
N SER A 32 -15.16 18.61 -14.53
CA SER A 32 -14.34 17.52 -14.01
C SER A 32 -13.97 16.67 -15.22
N GLU A 33 -12.77 16.90 -15.75
CA GLU A 33 -12.10 15.99 -16.65
C GLU A 33 -12.00 14.69 -15.85
N LYS A 34 -12.90 13.74 -16.14
CA LYS A 34 -12.91 12.44 -15.48
C LYS A 34 -11.50 11.86 -15.59
N ALA A 35 -10.72 11.97 -14.51
CA ALA A 35 -9.49 11.25 -14.36
C ALA A 35 -9.84 9.78 -14.55
N LYS A 36 -9.31 9.17 -15.60
CA LYS A 36 -9.46 7.74 -15.84
C LYS A 36 -8.82 7.04 -14.65
N GLU A 37 -9.65 6.53 -13.74
CA GLU A 37 -9.17 5.75 -12.59
C GLU A 37 -8.23 4.67 -13.12
N PRO A 38 -7.00 4.56 -12.58
CA PRO A 38 -6.09 3.49 -12.98
C PRO A 38 -6.78 2.17 -12.69
N GLN A 39 -7.05 1.40 -13.75
CA GLN A 39 -7.61 0.07 -13.67
C GLN A 39 -6.65 -0.80 -12.86
N THR A 40 -6.92 -0.93 -11.56
CA THR A 40 -6.09 -1.69 -10.63
C THR A 40 -6.44 -3.15 -10.85
N GLN A 41 -5.54 -3.86 -11.55
CA GLN A 41 -5.68 -5.30 -11.75
C GLN A 41 -5.38 -6.00 -10.43
N THR A 42 -6.34 -6.76 -9.92
CA THR A 42 -6.17 -7.57 -8.70
C THR A 42 -5.35 -8.82 -9.03
N PRO A 43 -4.20 -9.06 -8.37
CA PRO A 43 -3.46 -10.29 -8.56
C PRO A 43 -4.20 -11.49 -7.95
N GLU A 44 -4.16 -12.63 -8.62
CA GLU A 44 -4.56 -13.92 -8.04
C GLU A 44 -3.38 -14.47 -7.24
N ILE A 45 -3.58 -14.76 -5.95
CA ILE A 45 -2.52 -15.24 -5.06
C ILE A 45 -2.97 -16.54 -4.39
N SER A 46 -2.11 -17.56 -4.44
CA SER A 46 -2.32 -18.83 -3.74
C SER A 46 -1.06 -19.25 -2.99
N TYR A 47 -1.25 -19.98 -1.89
CA TYR A 47 -0.17 -20.51 -1.07
C TYR A 47 -0.35 -22.01 -0.87
N THR A 48 0.72 -22.77 -1.02
CA THR A 48 0.82 -24.15 -0.56
C THR A 48 1.80 -24.18 0.61
N VAL A 49 1.35 -24.72 1.73
CA VAL A 49 2.19 -24.89 2.93
C VAL A 49 2.28 -26.38 3.23
N SER A 50 3.49 -26.87 3.40
CA SER A 50 3.75 -28.28 3.70
C SER A 50 4.84 -28.43 4.74
N MET A 51 4.89 -29.61 5.37
CA MET A 51 5.89 -29.92 6.39
C MET A 51 6.37 -31.36 6.19
N PRO A 52 7.13 -31.64 5.11
CA PRO A 52 7.53 -33.01 4.77
C PRO A 52 8.45 -33.65 5.82
N LYS A 53 9.15 -32.83 6.62
CA LYS A 53 10.04 -33.29 7.70
C LYS A 53 9.71 -32.59 9.02
N PRO A 54 8.64 -33.00 9.73
CA PRO A 54 8.14 -32.28 10.91
C PRO A 54 9.18 -32.06 12.03
N TRP A 55 10.08 -33.02 12.24
CA TRP A 55 11.13 -32.94 13.26
C TRP A 55 12.16 -31.83 13.01
N THR A 56 12.18 -31.22 11.82
CA THR A 56 13.06 -30.10 11.50
C THR A 56 12.48 -28.75 11.89
N HIS A 57 11.19 -28.70 12.24
CA HIS A 57 10.44 -27.46 12.44
C HIS A 57 10.46 -26.52 11.21
N LEU A 58 10.74 -27.03 10.01
CA LEU A 58 10.71 -26.25 8.78
C LEU A 58 9.40 -26.47 8.04
N LEU A 59 8.66 -25.39 7.85
CA LEU A 59 7.55 -25.32 6.91
C LEU A 59 8.10 -24.97 5.53
N GLU A 60 7.71 -25.71 4.51
CA GLU A 60 7.97 -25.38 3.10
C GLU A 60 6.77 -24.62 2.56
N VAL A 61 7.02 -23.40 2.06
CA VAL A 61 5.99 -22.51 1.54
C VAL A 61 6.26 -22.23 0.07
N GLU A 62 5.23 -22.43 -0.74
CA GLU A 62 5.17 -22.00 -2.12
C GLU A 62 4.05 -20.98 -2.28
N MET A 63 4.39 -19.77 -2.72
CA MET A 63 3.45 -18.72 -3.10
C MET A 63 3.42 -18.61 -4.62
N ARG A 64 2.24 -18.71 -5.22
CA ARG A 64 2.02 -18.38 -6.63
C ARG A 64 1.24 -17.08 -6.73
N MET A 65 1.73 -16.17 -7.56
CA MET A 65 1.06 -14.91 -7.85
C MET A 65 0.93 -14.74 -9.35
N LYS A 66 -0.30 -14.58 -9.83
CA LYS A 66 -0.63 -14.35 -11.24
C LYS A 66 -1.19 -12.96 -11.44
N LEU A 67 -0.75 -12.31 -12.52
CA LEU A 67 -1.23 -11.01 -12.96
C LEU A 67 -1.05 -10.92 -14.47
N GLN A 68 -1.94 -10.22 -15.18
CA GLN A 68 -1.84 -10.11 -16.65
C GLN A 68 -0.44 -9.66 -17.10
N ARG A 69 0.17 -8.75 -16.35
CA ARG A 69 1.55 -8.30 -16.50
C ARG A 69 2.08 -7.78 -15.17
N MET A 70 3.07 -8.45 -14.59
CA MET A 70 3.78 -7.93 -13.41
C MET A 70 4.51 -6.62 -13.72
N PRO A 71 4.73 -5.74 -12.73
CA PRO A 71 5.73 -4.69 -12.87
C PRO A 71 7.11 -5.30 -13.13
N ASP A 72 8.04 -4.51 -13.68
CA ASP A 72 9.42 -4.98 -13.88
C ASP A 72 10.08 -5.36 -12.54
N GLN A 73 9.77 -4.62 -11.49
CA GLN A 73 10.18 -4.90 -10.12
C GLN A 73 8.96 -5.17 -9.25
N ALA A 74 8.81 -6.41 -8.80
CA ALA A 74 7.75 -6.82 -7.87
C ALA A 74 8.32 -6.92 -6.45
N GLU A 75 7.57 -6.45 -5.44
CA GLU A 75 7.99 -6.53 -4.04
C GLU A 75 7.12 -7.53 -3.27
N LEU A 76 7.76 -8.55 -2.71
CA LEU A 76 7.13 -9.52 -1.81
C LEU A 76 7.48 -9.13 -0.36
N LYS A 77 6.45 -8.91 0.45
CA LYS A 77 6.58 -8.38 1.82
C LYS A 77 6.02 -9.36 2.83
N MET A 78 6.83 -9.72 3.82
CA MET A 78 6.37 -10.47 4.99
C MET A 78 5.87 -9.48 6.05
N PRO A 79 4.66 -9.64 6.61
CA PRO A 79 4.17 -8.76 7.67
C PRO A 79 5.08 -8.82 8.89
N VAL A 80 5.05 -7.75 9.71
CA VAL A 80 5.84 -7.63 10.96
C VAL A 80 4.95 -7.64 12.21
N TRP A 81 3.67 -7.92 12.06
CA TRP A 81 2.70 -8.01 13.15
C TRP A 81 1.54 -8.92 12.72
N THR A 82 0.76 -9.40 13.67
CA THR A 82 -0.42 -10.23 13.44
C THR A 82 -1.63 -9.60 14.13
N PRO A 83 -2.83 -9.59 13.52
CA PRO A 83 -4.04 -9.07 14.18
C PRO A 83 -4.22 -9.64 15.59
N GLY A 84 -4.59 -8.77 16.54
CA GLY A 84 -4.68 -9.11 17.97
C GLY A 84 -3.37 -8.93 18.75
N SER A 85 -2.22 -8.76 18.09
CA SER A 85 -0.94 -8.42 18.73
C SER A 85 -0.35 -7.16 18.10
N TYR A 86 -0.24 -6.08 18.89
CA TYR A 86 0.33 -4.80 18.43
C TYR A 86 1.86 -4.72 18.61
N LEU A 87 2.50 -5.85 18.82
CA LEU A 87 3.95 -5.90 18.95
C LEU A 87 4.59 -6.17 17.58
N VAL A 88 5.64 -5.43 17.28
CA VAL A 88 6.48 -5.71 16.12
C VAL A 88 7.20 -7.05 16.32
N ARG A 89 7.23 -7.85 15.25
CA ARG A 89 7.85 -9.18 15.15
C ARG A 89 8.79 -9.21 13.96
N GLU A 90 9.84 -9.98 14.10
CA GLU A 90 10.87 -10.16 13.08
C GLU A 90 10.67 -11.50 12.34
N PHE A 91 9.45 -11.82 11.88
CA PHE A 91 9.13 -13.12 11.24
C PHE A 91 10.05 -13.46 10.08
N ALA A 92 10.49 -12.45 9.32
CA ALA A 92 11.37 -12.62 8.18
C ALA A 92 12.77 -13.16 8.53
N ARG A 93 13.16 -13.17 9.82
CA ARG A 93 14.41 -13.80 10.26
C ARG A 93 14.37 -15.34 10.18
N HIS A 94 13.17 -15.91 10.16
CA HIS A 94 12.96 -17.36 10.10
C HIS A 94 12.88 -17.89 8.67
N VAL A 95 12.87 -16.99 7.68
CA VAL A 95 12.82 -17.34 6.26
C VAL A 95 14.19 -17.78 5.77
N GLN A 96 14.24 -18.96 5.14
CA GLN A 96 15.44 -19.58 4.58
C GLN A 96 15.19 -19.98 3.12
N ASP A 97 16.28 -20.03 2.33
CA ASP A 97 16.29 -20.53 0.95
C ASP A 97 15.24 -19.91 0.02
N PHE A 98 15.06 -18.60 0.17
CA PHE A 98 14.15 -17.86 -0.69
C PHE A 98 14.61 -17.94 -2.15
N ALA A 99 13.71 -18.34 -3.03
CA ALA A 99 13.92 -18.40 -4.46
C ALA A 99 12.64 -18.03 -5.20
N VAL A 100 12.79 -17.52 -6.43
CA VAL A 100 11.64 -17.13 -7.27
C VAL A 100 11.86 -17.61 -8.69
N LYS A 101 10.79 -18.11 -9.32
CA LYS A 101 10.77 -18.57 -10.72
C LYS A 101 9.59 -17.97 -11.46
N ASP A 102 9.66 -17.92 -12.79
CA ASP A 102 8.51 -17.66 -13.65
C ASP A 102 7.68 -18.93 -13.90
N ALA A 103 6.57 -18.81 -14.64
CA ALA A 103 5.70 -19.94 -15.02
C ALA A 103 6.42 -21.10 -15.72
N ASN A 104 7.54 -20.82 -16.40
CA ASN A 104 8.33 -21.81 -17.13
C ASN A 104 9.42 -22.44 -16.26
N GLY A 105 9.46 -22.11 -14.96
CA GLY A 105 10.46 -22.61 -14.02
C GLY A 105 11.82 -21.90 -14.13
N ARG A 106 11.94 -20.84 -14.93
CA ARG A 106 13.19 -20.07 -15.04
C ARG A 106 13.36 -19.21 -13.80
N ALA A 107 14.54 -19.27 -13.18
CA ALA A 107 14.87 -18.47 -12.02
C ALA A 107 14.81 -16.96 -12.33
N LEU A 108 14.14 -16.20 -11.45
CA LEU A 108 14.08 -14.75 -11.51
C LEU A 108 15.08 -14.15 -10.51
N PRO A 109 15.91 -13.18 -10.93
CA PRO A 109 16.79 -12.47 -10.00
C PRO A 109 15.99 -11.77 -8.92
N TRP A 110 16.52 -11.76 -7.70
CA TRP A 110 15.91 -11.04 -6.59
C TRP A 110 16.98 -10.54 -5.63
N ARG A 111 16.61 -9.55 -4.82
CA ARG A 111 17.42 -9.07 -3.71
C ARG A 111 16.56 -8.67 -2.53
N LYS A 112 17.12 -8.75 -1.33
CA LYS A 112 16.49 -8.24 -0.12
C LYS A 112 16.75 -6.74 -0.01
N ILE A 113 15.70 -5.92 0.04
CA ILE A 113 15.84 -4.44 0.09
C ILE A 113 15.68 -3.87 1.50
N ASN A 114 15.09 -4.65 2.42
CA ASN A 114 15.03 -4.38 3.86
C ASN A 114 14.75 -5.71 4.61
N LYS A 115 14.57 -5.67 5.93
CA LYS A 115 14.47 -6.87 6.78
C LYS A 115 13.38 -7.88 6.38
N ASN A 116 12.31 -7.45 5.73
CA ASN A 116 11.13 -8.27 5.45
C ASN A 116 10.61 -8.13 4.01
N THR A 117 11.39 -7.53 3.10
CA THR A 117 10.99 -7.31 1.70
C THR A 117 12.02 -7.86 0.71
N TRP A 118 11.52 -8.69 -0.21
CA TRP A 118 12.25 -9.23 -1.35
C TRP A 118 11.77 -8.53 -2.63
N GLN A 119 12.68 -7.87 -3.34
CA GLN A 119 12.42 -7.28 -4.65
C GLN A 119 12.84 -8.27 -5.73
N VAL A 120 11.91 -8.61 -6.61
CA VAL A 120 12.05 -9.57 -7.71
C VAL A 120 12.06 -8.83 -9.03
N ASP A 121 13.04 -9.12 -9.88
CA ASP A 121 13.09 -8.68 -11.27
C ASP A 121 12.14 -9.55 -12.11
N ALA A 122 10.86 -9.17 -12.10
CA ALA A 122 9.76 -9.95 -12.70
C ALA A 122 9.60 -9.72 -14.20
N LYS A 123 10.18 -8.64 -14.77
CA LYS A 123 10.24 -8.37 -16.23
C LYS A 123 8.91 -8.56 -16.98
N GLY A 124 7.79 -8.18 -16.38
CA GLY A 124 6.48 -8.34 -17.01
C GLY A 124 5.94 -9.78 -17.02
N ALA A 125 6.49 -10.70 -16.23
CA ALA A 125 5.99 -12.08 -16.15
C ALA A 125 4.50 -12.12 -15.80
N GLY A 126 3.78 -13.09 -16.37
CA GLY A 126 2.36 -13.31 -16.05
C GLY A 126 2.14 -14.07 -14.74
N GLU A 127 3.17 -14.76 -14.27
CA GLU A 127 3.17 -15.51 -13.02
C GLU A 127 4.57 -15.51 -12.42
N ILE A 128 4.63 -15.39 -11.09
CA ILE A 128 5.82 -15.66 -10.30
C ILE A 128 5.49 -16.72 -9.25
N VAL A 129 6.44 -17.62 -9.01
CA VAL A 129 6.38 -18.66 -8.00
C VAL A 129 7.53 -18.44 -7.03
N ALA A 130 7.21 -17.98 -5.81
CA ALA A 130 8.18 -17.81 -4.74
C ALA A 130 8.15 -19.02 -3.81
N THR A 131 9.32 -19.58 -3.53
CA THR A 131 9.50 -20.72 -2.64
C THR A 131 10.46 -20.35 -1.52
N TYR A 132 10.15 -20.76 -0.31
CA TYR A 132 11.01 -20.54 0.85
C TYR A 132 10.67 -21.52 1.97
N ARG A 133 11.57 -21.63 2.94
CA ARG A 133 11.34 -22.37 4.18
C ARG A 133 11.18 -21.42 5.35
N VAL A 134 10.34 -21.76 6.32
CA VAL A 134 10.15 -21.00 7.55
C VAL A 134 10.41 -21.90 8.75
N TYR A 135 11.36 -21.53 9.59
CA TYR A 135 11.56 -22.19 10.89
C TYR A 135 10.43 -21.81 11.86
N SER A 136 9.76 -22.81 12.42
CA SER A 136 8.54 -22.69 13.24
C SER A 136 8.68 -23.49 14.53
N ASN A 137 9.40 -22.92 15.50
CA ASN A 137 9.59 -23.49 16.83
C ASN A 137 9.62 -22.41 17.92
N GLU A 138 8.72 -21.43 17.80
CA GLU A 138 8.58 -20.27 18.70
C GLU A 138 7.13 -20.04 19.11
#